data_AF-A0A1Q7UFE9-F1
#
_entry.id   AF-A0A1Q7UFE9-F1
#
_cell.length_a   1.000
_cell.length_b   1.000
_cell.length_c   1.000
_cell.angle_alpha   90.00
_cell.angle_beta   90.00
_cell.angle_gamma   90.00
#
_symmetry.space_group_name_H-M   'P 1'
#
loop_
_entity.id
_entity.type
_entity.pdbx_description
1 polymer ?
#
loop_
_entity_poly.entity_id
_entity_poly.type
_entity_poly.pdbx_seq_one_letter_code
_entity_poly.pdbx_strand_id
1 'polypeptide(L)' 'MLDPGFVNAATKDFRLLSVSPLIDAGATLAAVTNDYAGVARPQGLRFDIGPYEFVLPAP' A
#
# COMPACT_ATOMS: atom_id res chain seq x y z
N MET A 1 -16.00 -7.99 8.77
CA MET A 1 -14.92 -6.98 8.67
C MET A 1 -13.81 -7.63 7.84
N LEU A 2 -13.37 -6.99 6.76
CA LEU A 2 -12.30 -7.52 5.90
C LEU A 2 -10.95 -7.34 6.59
N ASP A 3 -10.08 -8.35 6.53
CA ASP A 3 -8.71 -8.23 7.01
C ASP A 3 -7.91 -7.33 6.05
N PRO A 4 -7.31 -6.22 6.53
CA PRO A 4 -6.48 -5.35 5.69
C PRO A 4 -5.18 -6.01 5.21
N GLY A 5 -4.73 -7.10 5.84
CA GLY A 5 -3.52 -7.81 5.43
C GLY A 5 -2.24 -7.01 5.70
N PHE A 6 -2.14 -6.37 6.87
CA PHE A 6 -0.90 -5.70 7.30
C PHE A 6 0.17 -6.71 7.70
N VAL A 7 1.46 -6.36 7.52
CA VAL A 7 2.59 -7.19 7.98
C VAL A 7 2.52 -7.40 9.49
N ASN A 8 2.37 -6.32 10.27
CA ASN A 8 2.15 -6.42 11.72
C ASN A 8 1.56 -5.13 12.31
N ALA A 9 0.23 -5.10 12.43
CA ALA A 9 -0.46 -3.94 13.00
C ALA A 9 -0.14 -3.70 14.49
N ALA A 10 0.16 -4.75 15.27
CA ALA A 10 0.46 -4.63 16.70
C ALA A 10 1.76 -3.85 16.97
N THR A 11 2.72 -3.94 16.04
CA THR A 11 3.97 -3.16 16.07
C THR A 11 3.92 -1.91 15.19
N LYS A 12 2.74 -1.54 14.67
CA LYS A 12 2.53 -0.41 13.75
C LYS A 12 3.25 -0.56 12.40
N ASP A 13 3.49 -1.79 11.96
CA ASP A 13 3.95 -2.09 10.60
C ASP A 13 2.73 -2.24 9.68
N PHE A 14 2.31 -1.12 9.12
CA PHE A 14 1.15 -1.02 8.23
C PHE A 14 1.48 -1.25 6.76
N ARG A 15 2.66 -1.81 6.45
CA ARG A 15 2.95 -2.29 5.09
C ARG A 15 1.99 -3.43 4.76
N LEU A 16 1.61 -3.55 3.49
CA LEU A 16 0.69 -4.58 3.02
C LEU A 16 1.44 -5.88 2.72
N LEU A 17 0.81 -7.01 3.05
CA LEU A 17 1.16 -8.32 2.53
C LEU A 17 0.71 -8.44 1.07
N SER A 18 1.38 -9.28 0.27
CA SER A 18 1.09 -9.45 -1.16
C SER A 18 -0.34 -9.93 -1.48
N VAL A 19 -1.05 -10.47 -0.50
CA VAL A 19 -2.44 -10.93 -0.62
C VAL A 19 -3.46 -9.91 -0.09
N SER A 20 -3.01 -8.70 0.27
CA SER A 20 -3.88 -7.68 0.84
C SER A 20 -4.94 -7.23 -0.18
N PRO A 21 -6.21 -7.12 0.23
CA PRO A 21 -7.27 -6.57 -0.61
C PRO A 21 -7.17 -5.05 -0.79
N LEU A 22 -6.21 -4.40 -0.11
CA LEU A 22 -6.00 -2.96 -0.18
C LEU A 22 -5.03 -2.55 -1.30
N ILE A 23 -4.36 -3.53 -1.92
CA ILE A 23 -3.51 -3.32 -3.08
C ILE A 23 -4.37 -2.91 -4.28
N ASP A 24 -3.98 -1.86 -5.00
CA ASP A 24 -4.66 -1.33 -6.18
C ASP A 24 -6.15 -0.95 -5.94
N ALA A 25 -6.53 -0.71 -4.69
CA ALA A 25 -7.93 -0.44 -4.30
C ALA A 25 -8.21 1.06 -4.04
N GLY A 26 -7.18 1.90 -4.01
CA GLY A 26 -7.25 3.30 -3.66
C GLY A 26 -7.69 4.22 -4.80
N ALA A 27 -8.12 5.42 -4.41
CA ALA A 27 -8.36 6.52 -5.35
C ALA A 27 -7.04 7.22 -5.70
N THR A 28 -6.91 7.64 -6.97
CA THR A 28 -5.79 8.49 -7.39
C THR A 28 -5.96 9.90 -6.81
N LEU A 29 -5.00 10.33 -6.01
CA LEU A 29 -4.95 11.66 -5.43
C LEU A 29 -3.74 12.40 -6.00
N ALA A 30 -3.97 13.34 -6.92
CA ALA A 30 -2.89 14.01 -7.66
C ALA A 30 -1.87 14.74 -6.77
N ALA A 31 -2.27 15.16 -5.57
CA ALA A 31 -1.39 15.82 -4.60
C ALA A 31 -0.54 14.84 -3.76
N VAL A 32 -0.81 13.54 -3.81
CA VAL A 32 -0.14 12.50 -3.02
C VAL A 32 0.70 11.63 -3.95
N THR A 33 1.84 12.16 -4.38
CA THR A 33 2.69 11.50 -5.38
C THR A 33 3.57 10.39 -4.79
N ASN A 34 3.75 10.38 -3.47
CA ASN A 34 4.58 9.42 -2.77
C ASN A 34 3.89 8.91 -1.50
N ASP A 35 4.24 7.70 -1.09
CA ASP A 35 3.82 7.10 0.17
C ASP A 35 4.70 7.57 1.35
N TYR A 36 4.44 7.02 2.54
CA TYR A 36 5.20 7.35 3.75
C TYR A 36 6.68 6.95 3.71
N ALA A 37 7.03 5.91 2.94
CA ALA A 37 8.42 5.46 2.74
C ALA A 37 9.14 6.19 1.60
N GLY A 38 8.46 7.12 0.91
CA GLY A 38 8.99 7.83 -0.26
C GLY A 38 8.79 7.10 -1.59
N VAL A 39 8.10 5.95 -1.61
CA VAL A 39 7.77 5.21 -2.83
C VAL A 39 6.76 5.99 -3.65
N ALA A 40 7.02 6.15 -4.95
CA ALA A 40 6.11 6.85 -5.85
C ALA A 40 4.81 6.08 -6.04
N ARG A 41 3.67 6.77 -6.08
CA ARG A 41 2.35 6.16 -6.31
C ARG A 41 1.85 6.40 -7.75
N PRO A 42 1.18 5.43 -8.38
CA PRO A 42 1.06 4.03 -7.96
C PRO A 42 2.27 3.18 -8.36
N GLN A 43 2.49 2.05 -7.70
CA GLN A 43 3.40 1.00 -8.18
C GLN A 43 2.66 -0.12 -8.93
N GLY A 44 1.34 -0.20 -8.77
CA GLY A 44 0.45 -1.08 -9.52
C GLY A 44 -0.50 -0.31 -10.45
N LEU A 45 -1.70 -0.86 -10.62
CA LEU A 45 -2.77 -0.24 -11.42
C LEU A 45 -3.37 1.01 -10.77
N ARG A 46 -3.40 1.06 -9.44
CA ARG A 46 -3.97 2.16 -8.65
C ARG A 46 -3.17 2.35 -7.38
N PHE A 47 -3.50 3.41 -6.65
CA PHE A 47 -2.89 3.62 -5.34
C PHE A 47 -3.32 2.51 -4.39
N ASP A 48 -2.48 2.18 -3.43
CA ASP A 48 -2.89 1.32 -2.33
C ASP A 48 -3.60 2.12 -1.24
N ILE A 49 -4.58 1.48 -0.58
CA ILE A 49 -5.23 2.07 0.59
C ILE A 49 -4.30 1.94 1.79
N GLY A 50 -3.86 3.08 2.32
CA GLY A 50 -3.03 3.15 3.51
C GLY A 50 -1.79 4.02 3.31
N PRO A 51 -0.89 4.05 4.31
CA PRO A 51 0.27 4.94 4.28
C PRO A 51 1.41 4.43 3.40
N TYR A 52 1.47 3.13 3.12
CA TYR A 52 2.52 2.50 2.33
C TYR A 52 1.97 1.97 1.00
N GLU A 53 2.77 2.10 -0.05
CA GLU A 53 2.54 1.49 -1.36
C GLU A 53 3.27 0.13 -1.42
N PHE A 54 2.58 -0.91 -1.86
CA PHE A 54 3.13 -2.24 -2.05
C PHE A 54 3.98 -2.27 -3.31
N VAL A 55 5.25 -2.66 -3.13
CA VAL A 55 6.20 -2.83 -4.22
C VAL A 55 6.46 -4.31 -4.39
N LEU A 56 6.21 -4.85 -5.59
CA LEU A 56 6.69 -6.18 -5.92
C LEU A 56 8.22 -6.18 -5.86
N PRO A 57 8.87 -7.12 -5.14
CA PRO A 57 10.31 -7.22 -5.16
C PRO A 57 10.80 -7.39 -6.60
N ALA A 58 11.91 -6.74 -6.93
CA ALA A 58 12.56 -6.96 -8.23
C ALA A 58 12.80 -8.48 -8.43
N PRO A 59 12.60 -8.99 -9.65
CA PRO A 59 12.78 -10.42 -9.95
C PRO A 59 14.18 -10.92 -9.61
#